data_AF-A0A1H3S3D9-F1
#
_entry.id   AF-A0A1H3S3D9-F1
#
_cell.length_a   1.000
_cell.length_b   1.000
_cell.length_c   1.000
_cell.angle_alpha   90.00
_cell.angle_beta   90.00
_cell.angle_gamma   90.00
#
_symmetry.space_group_name_H-M   'P 1'
#
loop_
_entity.id
_entity.type
_entity.pdbx_description
1 polymer ?
#
loop_
_entity_poly.entity_id
_entity_poly.type
_entity_poly.pdbx_seq_one_letter_code
_entity_poly.pdbx_strand_id
1 'polypeptide(L)'
;MSRTKKLTQAEKRALIKQQIKIEPSLSSRSIGRQLGVSHVTVEKVRKELLESGQLTTVDTPPEYLSHPYLKEHPEILGKLDARGLRALKAPEVLDFMQERGSLSPRSSQAALNRKRKAARRKNTSGVVPEVDIRQCDLLKDDLSWIPDDSVDLILTDLPYSVDHIELYRILSHLAGRLLKKDGIASLVCMTGYVALPDILDALRTDKRLYYNWTLTTIFPRRSSNLGWIGVSSFAKPVIHLTAGSRYKGEIYSDLITAEPANKNREIEWEQPLDVFDELAKRFLQQGDSVVLDPCCGSGTSLLASLRTGSCAKVIGTDISNDCIKISKRRIADYLDGQDE
;
A
#
# COMPACT_ATOMS: atom_id res chain seq x y z
N MET A 1 2.18 -31.48 6.02
CA MET A 1 2.06 -31.43 7.50
C MET A 1 3.43 -31.14 8.11
N SER A 2 3.68 -29.90 8.52
CA SER A 2 4.93 -29.54 9.22
C SER A 2 4.92 -30.20 10.61
N ARG A 3 5.75 -31.22 10.83
CA ARG A 3 6.00 -31.77 12.17
C ARG A 3 6.69 -30.66 12.97
N THR A 4 5.95 -29.99 13.85
CA THR A 4 6.48 -29.02 14.80
C THR A 4 7.57 -29.72 15.62
N LYS A 5 8.84 -29.42 15.32
CA LYS A 5 9.99 -30.02 15.99
C LYS A 5 9.86 -29.73 17.49
N LYS A 6 9.65 -30.75 18.32
CA LYS A 6 9.59 -30.58 19.77
C LYS A 6 10.98 -30.17 20.25
N LEU A 7 11.10 -28.93 20.71
CA LEU A 7 12.34 -28.39 21.27
C LEU A 7 12.82 -29.27 22.44
N THR A 8 14.09 -29.64 22.41
CA THR A 8 14.78 -30.32 23.50
C THR A 8 14.89 -29.43 24.73
N GLN A 9 15.17 -30.02 25.89
CA GLN A 9 15.33 -29.27 27.13
C GLN A 9 16.48 -28.26 27.05
N ALA A 10 17.57 -28.60 26.36
CA ALA A 10 18.71 -27.71 26.12
C ALA A 10 18.35 -26.52 25.23
N GLU A 11 17.63 -26.75 24.13
CA GLU A 11 17.17 -25.69 23.22
C GLU A 11 16.20 -24.72 23.92
N LYS A 12 15.26 -25.25 24.73
CA LYS A 12 14.37 -24.42 25.56
C LYS A 12 15.16 -23.57 26.55
N ARG A 13 16.18 -24.13 27.19
CA ARG A 13 17.03 -23.41 28.15
C ARG A 13 17.85 -22.30 27.48
N ALA A 14 18.35 -22.54 26.26
CA ALA A 14 19.04 -21.53 25.47
C ALA A 14 18.11 -20.36 25.09
N LEU A 15 16.88 -20.66 24.66
CA LEU A 15 15.86 -19.64 24.38
C LEU A 15 15.50 -18.82 25.62
N ILE A 16 15.35 -19.45 26.79
CA ILE A 16 15.11 -18.75 28.05
C ILE A 16 16.28 -17.81 28.37
N LYS A 17 17.53 -18.28 28.27
CA LYS A 17 18.73 -17.44 28.51
C LYS A 17 18.78 -16.26 27.55
N GLN A 18 18.53 -16.50 26.26
CA GLN A 18 18.51 -15.44 25.25
C GLN A 18 17.42 -14.41 25.56
N GLN A 19 16.22 -14.84 25.93
CA GLN A 19 15.12 -13.95 26.25
C GLN A 19 15.38 -13.11 27.50
N ILE A 20 15.96 -13.70 28.56
CA ILE A 20 16.33 -12.97 29.78
C ILE A 20 17.45 -11.95 29.51
N LYS A 21 18.44 -12.29 28.66
CA LYS A 21 19.53 -11.36 28.30
C LYS A 21 19.05 -10.21 27.41
N ILE A 22 18.11 -10.47 26.51
CA ILE A 22 17.50 -9.44 25.67
C ILE A 22 16.61 -8.52 26.51
N GLU A 23 15.88 -9.08 27.47
CA GLU A 23 14.94 -8.34 28.29
C GLU A 23 14.95 -8.80 29.76
N PRO A 24 15.89 -8.25 30.56
CA PRO A 24 16.00 -8.56 31.97
C PRO A 24 14.74 -8.18 32.76
N SER A 25 13.98 -7.18 32.32
CA SER A 25 12.84 -6.64 33.07
C SER A 25 11.56 -7.50 33.00
N LEU A 26 11.43 -8.41 32.02
CA LEU A 26 10.22 -9.23 31.88
C LEU A 26 10.07 -10.25 33.02
N SER A 27 8.88 -10.36 33.58
CA SER A 27 8.61 -11.34 34.64
C SER A 27 8.82 -12.79 34.17
N SER A 28 9.25 -13.67 35.09
CA SER A 28 9.44 -15.11 34.83
C SER A 28 8.17 -15.78 34.27
N ARG A 29 6.99 -15.29 34.69
CA ARG A 29 5.68 -15.74 34.18
C ARG A 29 5.44 -15.33 32.72
N SER A 30 5.83 -14.12 32.33
CA SER A 30 5.69 -13.65 30.95
C SER A 30 6.57 -14.45 29.99
N ILE A 31 7.86 -14.60 30.33
CA ILE A 31 8.81 -15.41 29.56
C ILE A 31 8.36 -16.88 29.49
N GLY A 32 7.85 -17.43 30.60
CA GLY A 32 7.31 -18.79 30.65
C GLY A 32 6.16 -18.99 29.66
N ARG A 33 5.22 -18.05 29.62
CA ARG A 33 4.09 -18.07 28.66
C ARG A 33 4.56 -17.96 27.21
N GLN A 34 5.50 -17.05 26.91
CA GLN A 34 6.03 -16.85 25.55
C GLN A 34 6.72 -18.11 24.99
N LEU A 35 7.44 -18.85 25.84
CA LEU A 35 8.23 -20.01 25.43
C LEU A 35 7.53 -21.36 25.66
N GLY A 36 6.32 -21.36 26.23
CA GLY A 36 5.60 -22.58 26.58
C GLY A 36 6.32 -23.43 27.64
N VAL A 37 6.93 -22.76 28.64
CA VAL A 37 7.69 -23.37 29.73
C VAL A 37 7.19 -22.88 31.09
N SER A 38 7.39 -23.67 32.15
CA SER A 38 7.02 -23.25 33.50
C SER A 38 7.82 -22.01 33.94
N HIS A 39 7.15 -21.05 34.57
CA HIS A 39 7.80 -19.86 35.14
C HIS A 39 8.90 -20.23 36.15
N VAL A 40 8.75 -21.35 36.87
CA VAL A 40 9.76 -21.89 37.80
C VAL A 40 11.06 -22.23 37.07
N THR A 41 10.97 -22.77 35.84
CA THR A 41 12.13 -23.05 34.99
C THR A 41 12.83 -21.76 34.56
N VAL A 42 12.07 -20.71 34.28
CA VAL A 42 12.61 -19.38 33.96
C VAL A 42 13.30 -18.75 35.16
N GLU A 43 12.67 -18.82 36.35
CA GLU A 43 13.25 -18.37 37.62
C GLU A 43 14.63 -19.00 37.86
N LYS A 44 14.74 -20.32 37.65
CA LYS A 44 15.99 -21.05 37.82
C LYS A 44 17.08 -20.56 36.87
N VAL A 45 16.75 -20.37 35.59
CA VAL A 45 17.71 -19.86 34.59
C VAL A 45 18.09 -18.41 34.88
N ARG A 46 17.15 -17.58 35.34
CA ARG A 46 17.38 -16.19 35.75
C ARG A 46 18.34 -16.12 36.94
N LYS A 47 18.14 -16.98 37.94
CA LYS A 47 19.04 -17.11 39.09
C LYS A 47 20.45 -17.50 38.67
N GLU A 48 20.59 -18.49 37.78
CA GLU A 48 21.90 -18.91 37.23
C GLU A 48 22.61 -17.77 36.48
N LEU A 49 21.87 -16.95 35.74
CA LEU A 49 22.43 -15.79 35.04
C LEU A 49 22.87 -14.69 36.01
N LEU A 50 22.13 -14.45 37.10
CA LEU A 50 22.53 -13.52 38.17
C LEU A 50 23.78 -14.03 38.92
N GLU A 51 23.77 -15.30 39.34
CA GLU A 51 24.89 -15.94 40.05
C GLU A 51 26.18 -15.99 39.21
N SER A 52 26.06 -16.14 37.89
CA SER A 52 27.21 -16.12 36.97
C SER A 52 27.65 -14.71 36.55
N GLY A 53 27.02 -13.66 37.06
CA GLY A 53 27.30 -12.27 36.67
C GLY A 53 26.92 -11.94 35.22
N GLN A 54 26.17 -12.81 34.55
CA GLN A 54 25.69 -12.62 33.18
C GLN A 54 24.39 -11.80 33.10
N LEU A 55 23.89 -11.35 34.25
CA LEU A 55 22.73 -10.47 34.41
C LEU A 55 22.99 -9.57 35.63
N THR A 56 22.76 -8.27 35.50
CA THR A 56 22.72 -7.34 36.63
C THR A 56 21.27 -7.05 37.02
N THR A 57 21.01 -6.82 38.31
CA THR A 57 19.69 -6.34 38.76
C THR A 57 19.42 -4.97 38.16
N VAL A 58 18.33 -4.87 37.40
CA VAL A 58 17.86 -3.59 36.88
C VAL A 58 16.92 -3.02 37.94
N ASP A 59 17.42 -2.08 38.75
CA ASP A 59 16.64 -1.50 39.86
C ASP A 59 15.49 -0.60 39.38
N THR A 60 15.51 -0.18 38.11
CA THR A 60 14.46 0.65 37.51
C THR A 60 13.78 -0.07 36.35
N PRO A 61 12.46 -0.33 36.42
CA PRO A 61 11.71 -0.86 35.29
C PRO A 61 11.87 0.06 34.07
N PRO A 62 12.05 -0.48 32.85
CA PRO A 62 12.11 0.33 31.66
C PRO A 62 10.91 1.27 31.52
N GLU A 63 11.17 2.52 31.13
CA GLU A 63 10.17 3.60 31.06
C GLU A 63 8.90 3.20 30.31
N TYR A 64 9.04 2.48 29.19
CA TYR A 64 7.90 2.05 28.37
C TYR A 64 6.87 1.20 29.14
N LEU A 65 7.27 0.46 30.19
CA LEU A 65 6.35 -0.34 31.01
C LEU A 65 5.40 0.53 31.84
N SER A 66 5.74 1.80 32.07
CA SER A 66 4.92 2.75 32.81
C SER A 66 3.81 3.39 31.98
N HIS A 67 3.84 3.19 30.65
CA HIS A 67 2.90 3.76 29.69
C HIS A 67 1.44 3.41 30.04
N PRO A 68 0.50 4.38 30.06
CA PRO A 68 -0.89 4.16 30.47
C PRO A 68 -1.55 2.98 29.74
N TYR A 69 -1.38 2.92 28.41
CA TYR A 69 -1.94 1.84 27.59
C TYR A 69 -1.51 0.42 27.98
N LEU A 70 -0.27 0.23 28.47
CA LEU A 70 0.18 -1.09 28.93
C LEU A 70 -0.36 -1.44 30.32
N LYS A 71 -0.69 -0.44 31.15
CA LYS A 71 -1.35 -0.65 32.44
C LYS A 71 -2.79 -1.12 32.25
N GLU A 72 -3.48 -0.57 31.25
CA GLU A 72 -4.85 -0.96 30.88
C GLU A 72 -4.89 -2.31 30.14
N HIS A 73 -3.85 -2.62 29.36
CA HIS A 73 -3.74 -3.85 28.55
C HIS A 73 -2.51 -4.71 28.87
N PRO A 74 -2.38 -5.23 30.11
CA PRO A 74 -1.22 -6.01 30.53
C PRO A 74 -1.05 -7.32 29.75
N GLU A 75 -2.11 -7.83 29.11
CA GLU A 75 -2.09 -9.01 28.25
C GLU A 75 -1.21 -8.87 27.01
N ILE A 76 -0.95 -7.63 26.55
CA ILE A 76 -0.08 -7.35 25.40
C ILE A 76 1.30 -7.96 25.65
N LEU A 77 1.91 -7.66 26.80
CA LEU A 77 3.25 -8.13 27.18
C LEU A 77 3.35 -9.66 27.22
N GLY A 78 2.25 -10.33 27.60
CA GLY A 78 2.18 -11.78 27.70
C GLY A 78 2.22 -12.51 26.36
N LYS A 79 1.97 -11.82 25.23
CA LYS A 79 1.88 -12.40 23.88
C LYS A 79 3.04 -11.99 22.96
N LEU A 80 3.98 -11.17 23.42
CA LEU A 80 5.05 -10.64 22.56
C LEU A 80 6.18 -11.65 22.33
N ASP A 81 6.57 -11.82 21.07
CA ASP A 81 7.88 -12.37 20.72
C ASP A 81 8.95 -11.27 20.72
N ALA A 82 10.21 -11.62 20.52
CA ALA A 82 11.30 -10.64 20.46
C ALA A 82 11.13 -9.56 19.38
N ARG A 83 10.36 -9.83 18.31
CA ARG A 83 10.03 -8.83 17.29
C ARG A 83 8.92 -7.89 17.75
N GLY A 84 7.89 -8.42 18.40
CA GLY A 84 6.81 -7.66 19.00
C GLY A 84 7.31 -6.71 20.08
N LEU A 85 8.24 -7.17 20.93
CA LEU A 85 8.87 -6.32 21.93
C LEU A 85 9.71 -5.20 21.29
N ARG A 86 10.50 -5.50 20.24
CA ARG A 86 11.24 -4.46 19.50
C ARG A 86 10.31 -3.43 18.89
N ALA A 87 9.20 -3.86 18.29
CA ALA A 87 8.20 -2.95 17.73
C ALA A 87 7.53 -2.09 18.81
N LEU A 88 7.17 -2.67 19.96
CA LEU A 88 6.58 -1.96 21.10
C LEU A 88 7.47 -0.82 21.59
N LYS A 89 8.78 -1.06 21.63
CA LYS A 89 9.78 -0.10 22.12
C LYS A 89 10.15 0.99 21.13
N ALA A 90 9.74 0.88 19.87
CA ALA A 90 10.12 1.86 18.90
C ALA A 90 9.40 3.20 19.16
N PRO A 91 10.01 4.33 18.79
CA PRO A 91 9.47 5.65 19.09
C PRO A 91 8.03 5.81 18.61
N GLU A 92 7.18 6.34 19.51
CA GLU A 92 5.76 6.66 19.32
C GLU A 92 4.84 5.46 19.03
N VAL A 93 5.34 4.21 19.03
CA VAL A 93 4.48 3.05 18.72
C VAL A 93 3.44 2.82 19.81
N LEU A 94 3.81 3.00 21.08
CA LEU A 94 2.87 2.85 22.21
C LEU A 94 1.77 3.91 22.19
N ASP A 95 2.13 5.18 21.94
CA ASP A 95 1.15 6.26 21.78
C ASP A 95 0.21 5.97 20.61
N PHE A 96 0.77 5.53 19.48
CA PHE A 96 -0.02 5.18 18.29
C PHE A 96 -0.88 3.92 18.47
N MET A 97 -0.44 2.97 19.30
CA MET A 97 -1.26 1.83 19.72
C MET A 97 -2.45 2.31 20.54
N GLN A 98 -2.23 3.23 21.48
CA GLN A 98 -3.28 3.82 22.31
C GLN A 98 -4.30 4.60 21.46
N GLU A 99 -3.82 5.48 20.58
CA GLU A 99 -4.65 6.26 19.65
C GLU A 99 -5.60 5.37 18.83
N ARG A 100 -5.13 4.19 18.42
CA ARG A 100 -5.88 3.27 17.55
C ARG A 100 -6.58 2.12 18.28
N GLY A 101 -6.43 2.02 19.60
CA GLY A 101 -6.90 0.87 20.36
C GLY A 101 -6.32 -0.48 19.89
N SER A 102 -5.06 -0.50 19.40
CA SER A 102 -4.46 -1.72 18.84
C SER A 102 -3.65 -2.51 19.85
N LEU A 103 -3.96 -3.81 19.98
CA LEU A 103 -3.20 -4.75 20.81
C LEU A 103 -1.93 -5.31 20.15
N SER A 104 -1.61 -4.90 18.91
CA SER A 104 -0.50 -5.48 18.12
C SER A 104 0.58 -4.45 17.81
N PRO A 105 1.72 -4.48 18.54
CA PRO A 105 2.81 -3.53 18.31
C PRO A 105 3.38 -3.59 16.90
N ARG A 106 3.45 -4.79 16.31
CA ARG A 106 3.95 -4.97 14.93
C ARG A 106 3.04 -4.32 13.90
N SER A 107 1.72 -4.44 14.09
CA SER A 107 0.74 -3.80 13.21
C SER A 107 0.81 -2.28 13.33
N SER A 108 0.85 -1.76 14.56
CA SER A 108 0.95 -0.33 14.82
C SER A 108 2.25 0.28 14.31
N GLN A 109 3.39 -0.38 14.55
CA GLN A 109 4.67 0.02 13.98
C GLN A 109 4.61 0.10 12.44
N ALA A 110 4.10 -0.94 11.79
CA ALA A 110 4.02 -0.98 10.33
C ALA A 110 3.15 0.16 9.78
N ALA A 111 2.00 0.40 10.40
CA ALA A 111 1.10 1.49 10.03
C ALA A 111 1.71 2.88 10.32
N LEU A 112 2.40 3.05 11.45
CA LEU A 112 3.09 4.30 11.79
C LEU A 112 4.22 4.59 10.80
N ASN A 113 5.00 3.57 10.41
CA ASN A 113 6.04 3.70 9.39
C ASN A 113 5.44 4.09 8.03
N ARG A 114 4.27 3.54 7.66
CA ARG A 114 3.54 3.98 6.46
C ARG A 114 3.10 5.44 6.56
N LYS A 115 2.57 5.89 7.71
CA LYS A 115 2.17 7.29 7.96
C LYS A 115 3.36 8.25 7.84
N ARG A 116 4.48 7.93 8.50
CA ARG A 116 5.73 8.70 8.42
C ARG A 116 6.26 8.77 6.99
N LYS A 117 6.16 7.67 6.24
CA LYS A 117 6.61 7.61 4.86
C LYS A 117 5.75 8.44 3.92
N ALA A 118 4.43 8.33 4.03
CA ALA A 118 3.51 9.19 3.28
C ALA A 118 3.79 10.67 3.58
N ALA A 119 4.03 11.03 4.84
CA ALA A 119 4.39 12.40 5.23
C ALA A 119 5.70 12.89 4.56
N ARG A 120 6.72 12.02 4.43
CA ARG A 120 7.98 12.35 3.75
C ARG A 120 7.85 12.55 2.24
N ARG A 121 6.83 11.95 1.62
CA ARG A 121 6.58 12.07 0.18
C ARG A 121 5.73 13.28 -0.18
N LYS A 122 5.08 13.91 0.81
CA LYS A 122 4.28 15.10 0.53
C LYS A 122 5.16 16.18 -0.09
N ASN A 123 4.59 16.86 -1.07
CA ASN A 123 5.15 17.87 -1.94
C ASN A 123 6.12 18.77 -1.17
N THR A 124 7.40 18.55 -1.43
CA THR A 124 8.52 19.19 -0.72
C THR A 124 8.67 20.66 -1.08
N SER A 125 7.98 21.11 -2.13
CA SER A 125 8.09 22.45 -2.68
C SER A 125 7.04 23.46 -2.19
N GLY A 126 5.97 23.02 -1.52
CA GLY A 126 4.90 23.91 -1.03
C GLY A 126 4.08 24.60 -2.13
N VAL A 127 4.17 24.11 -3.38
CA VAL A 127 3.49 24.67 -4.55
C VAL A 127 2.18 23.93 -4.83
N VAL A 128 1.15 24.65 -5.25
CA VAL A 128 -0.11 24.06 -5.76
C VAL A 128 0.21 23.22 -7.01
N PRO A 129 -0.20 21.94 -7.08
CA PRO A 129 0.11 21.09 -8.23
C PRO A 129 -0.42 21.67 -9.55
N GLU A 130 0.35 21.57 -10.63
CA GLU A 130 -0.11 21.92 -11.97
C GLU A 130 -1.15 20.91 -12.45
N VAL A 131 -2.25 21.39 -13.05
CA VAL A 131 -3.33 20.56 -13.60
C VAL A 131 -3.43 20.81 -15.10
N ASP A 132 -3.13 19.80 -15.92
CA ASP A 132 -3.25 19.86 -17.39
C ASP A 132 -4.24 18.81 -17.90
N ILE A 133 -5.49 19.22 -18.15
CA ILE A 133 -6.56 18.33 -18.61
C ILE A 133 -7.06 18.77 -19.99
N ARG A 134 -6.97 17.86 -20.98
CA ARG A 134 -7.25 18.15 -22.39
C ARG A 134 -8.17 17.12 -23.01
N GLN A 135 -9.04 17.57 -23.92
CA GLN A 135 -9.77 16.66 -24.78
C GLN A 135 -8.80 16.02 -25.78
N CYS A 136 -8.82 14.69 -25.89
CA CYS A 136 -7.88 13.93 -26.71
C CYS A 136 -8.49 12.60 -27.14
N ASP A 137 -8.29 12.20 -28.39
CA ASP A 137 -8.61 10.85 -28.84
C ASP A 137 -7.32 10.02 -28.85
N LEU A 138 -7.16 9.15 -27.85
CA LEU A 138 -5.95 8.35 -27.67
C LEU A 138 -5.64 7.44 -28.88
N LEU A 139 -6.63 7.13 -29.73
CA LEU A 139 -6.41 6.37 -30.97
C LEU A 139 -5.79 7.20 -32.09
N LYS A 140 -5.84 8.53 -31.99
CA LYS A 140 -5.38 9.47 -33.03
C LYS A 140 -4.23 10.37 -32.57
N ASP A 141 -4.17 10.65 -31.28
CA ASP A 141 -3.23 11.59 -30.68
C ASP A 141 -2.13 10.85 -29.90
N ASP A 142 -0.87 11.30 -30.03
CA ASP A 142 0.32 10.62 -29.51
C ASP A 142 0.85 11.17 -28.16
N LEU A 143 0.17 12.18 -27.62
CA LEU A 143 0.57 12.94 -26.43
C LEU A 143 2.01 13.50 -26.53
N SER A 144 2.44 13.92 -27.72
CA SER A 144 3.81 14.42 -28.00
C SER A 144 4.23 15.66 -27.19
N TRP A 145 3.29 16.42 -26.63
CA TRP A 145 3.60 17.54 -25.74
C TRP A 145 4.06 17.10 -24.34
N ILE A 146 3.88 15.83 -23.99
CA ILE A 146 4.41 15.25 -22.75
C ILE A 146 5.83 14.72 -23.06
N PRO A 147 6.87 15.23 -22.37
CA PRO A 147 8.24 14.77 -22.60
C PRO A 147 8.41 13.28 -22.32
N ASP A 148 9.36 12.67 -23.00
CA ASP A 148 9.78 11.30 -22.72
C ASP A 148 10.39 11.21 -21.30
N ASP A 149 10.30 10.04 -20.69
CA ASP A 149 10.88 9.75 -19.36
C ASP A 149 10.52 10.78 -18.27
N SER A 150 9.33 11.39 -18.33
CA SER A 150 8.92 12.46 -17.41
C SER A 150 7.83 12.08 -16.42
N VAL A 151 7.14 10.94 -16.61
CA VAL A 151 5.97 10.54 -15.82
C VAL A 151 6.38 9.52 -14.74
N ASP A 152 5.94 9.75 -13.50
CA ASP A 152 6.17 8.87 -12.36
C ASP A 152 5.10 7.78 -12.25
N LEU A 153 3.85 8.10 -12.55
CA LEU A 153 2.74 7.16 -12.48
C LEU A 153 1.77 7.39 -13.64
N ILE A 154 1.51 6.33 -14.40
CA ILE A 154 0.31 6.25 -15.23
C ILE A 154 -0.72 5.43 -14.45
N LEU A 155 -1.76 6.08 -13.95
CA LEU A 155 -2.83 5.44 -13.19
C LEU A 155 -4.15 5.64 -13.94
N THR A 156 -4.72 4.55 -14.44
CA THR A 156 -5.85 4.64 -15.37
C THR A 156 -6.74 3.41 -15.32
N ASP A 157 -7.99 3.56 -15.74
CA ASP A 157 -8.85 2.47 -16.13
C ASP A 157 -9.43 2.71 -17.53
N LEU A 158 -8.96 1.93 -18.50
CA LEU A 158 -9.51 1.97 -19.85
C LEU A 158 -10.81 1.17 -19.94
N PRO A 159 -11.65 1.40 -20.97
CA PRO A 159 -12.81 0.57 -21.25
C PRO A 159 -12.48 -0.92 -21.35
N TYR A 160 -13.28 -1.78 -20.70
CA TYR A 160 -12.98 -3.23 -20.55
C TYR A 160 -13.48 -4.13 -21.70
N SER A 161 -14.20 -3.58 -22.69
CA SER A 161 -14.70 -4.40 -23.81
C SER A 161 -13.54 -4.91 -24.67
N VAL A 162 -13.74 -6.07 -25.29
CA VAL A 162 -12.85 -6.64 -26.32
C VAL A 162 -12.65 -5.69 -27.51
N ASP A 163 -13.59 -4.77 -27.75
CA ASP A 163 -13.51 -3.79 -28.84
C ASP A 163 -12.45 -2.70 -28.59
N HIS A 164 -11.93 -2.61 -27.37
CA HIS A 164 -11.03 -1.54 -26.93
C HIS A 164 -9.59 -2.01 -26.70
N ILE A 165 -9.23 -3.23 -27.14
CA ILE A 165 -7.87 -3.78 -26.98
C ILE A 165 -6.79 -2.88 -27.58
N GLU A 166 -7.09 -2.14 -28.66
CA GLU A 166 -6.14 -1.22 -29.26
C GLU A 166 -5.73 -0.07 -28.33
N LEU A 167 -6.62 0.39 -27.44
CA LEU A 167 -6.27 1.40 -26.44
C LEU A 167 -5.19 0.89 -25.48
N TYR A 168 -5.24 -0.40 -25.11
CA TYR A 168 -4.21 -1.02 -24.27
C TYR A 168 -2.86 -1.16 -25.00
N ARG A 169 -2.88 -1.39 -26.32
CA ARG A 169 -1.67 -1.41 -27.15
C ARG A 169 -1.03 -0.02 -27.23
N ILE A 170 -1.83 1.02 -27.44
CA ILE A 170 -1.34 2.41 -27.43
C ILE A 170 -0.83 2.80 -26.05
N LEU A 171 -1.54 2.42 -24.98
CA LEU A 171 -1.07 2.62 -23.60
C LEU A 171 0.30 1.97 -23.36
N SER A 172 0.55 0.78 -23.92
CA SER A 172 1.86 0.12 -23.84
C SER A 172 2.97 1.00 -24.41
N HIS A 173 2.76 1.56 -25.59
CA HIS A 173 3.72 2.44 -26.25
C HIS A 173 3.91 3.78 -25.54
N LEU A 174 2.81 4.38 -25.07
CA LEU A 174 2.85 5.60 -24.26
C LEU A 174 3.61 5.38 -22.96
N ALA A 175 3.32 4.31 -22.22
CA ALA A 175 4.04 4.00 -20.99
C ALA A 175 5.53 3.70 -21.24
N GLY A 176 5.84 2.98 -22.33
CA GLY A 176 7.21 2.73 -22.75
C GLY A 176 7.99 4.02 -23.06
N ARG A 177 7.31 5.06 -23.57
CA ARG A 177 7.90 6.38 -23.87
C ARG A 177 7.96 7.31 -22.66
N LEU A 178 6.85 7.48 -21.96
CA LEU A 178 6.63 8.54 -20.97
C LEU A 178 7.10 8.22 -19.56
N LEU A 179 7.06 6.94 -19.14
CA LEU A 179 7.47 6.59 -17.77
C LEU A 179 8.97 6.77 -17.58
N LYS A 180 9.37 7.37 -16.46
CA LYS A 180 10.79 7.40 -16.05
C LYS A 180 11.38 5.99 -16.03
N LYS A 181 12.64 5.85 -16.44
CA LYS A 181 13.34 4.55 -16.53
C LYS A 181 14.13 4.20 -15.26
N ASP A 182 13.60 4.58 -14.10
CA ASP A 182 14.24 4.43 -12.79
C ASP A 182 13.88 3.11 -12.07
N GLY A 183 12.88 2.38 -12.57
CA GLY A 183 12.34 1.16 -11.96
C GLY A 183 11.39 1.43 -10.79
N ILE A 184 11.04 2.68 -10.52
CA ILE A 184 10.02 3.09 -9.54
C ILE A 184 8.77 3.55 -10.29
N ALA A 185 8.95 4.30 -11.39
CA ALA A 185 7.82 4.77 -12.18
C ALA A 185 7.04 3.61 -12.78
N SER A 186 5.71 3.71 -12.68
CA SER A 186 4.81 2.58 -12.83
C SER A 186 3.65 2.90 -13.75
N LEU A 187 3.28 1.93 -14.60
CA LEU A 187 1.95 1.86 -15.21
C LEU A 187 1.08 0.97 -14.34
N VAL A 188 -0.04 1.51 -13.88
CA VAL A 188 -1.04 0.86 -13.03
C VAL A 188 -2.39 0.99 -13.72
N CYS A 189 -2.82 -0.09 -14.36
CA CYS A 189 -4.03 -0.10 -15.18
C CYS A 189 -5.07 -1.04 -14.59
N MET A 190 -6.21 -0.51 -14.13
CA MET A 190 -7.35 -1.35 -13.77
C MET A 190 -8.06 -1.84 -15.04
N THR A 191 -8.49 -3.10 -15.05
CA THR A 191 -9.18 -3.70 -16.19
C THR A 191 -10.28 -4.70 -15.76
N GLY A 192 -10.91 -5.37 -16.72
CA GLY A 192 -11.85 -6.47 -16.51
C GLY A 192 -11.23 -7.84 -16.77
N TYR A 193 -11.94 -8.91 -16.37
CA TYR A 193 -11.45 -10.29 -16.57
C TYR A 193 -11.75 -10.88 -17.96
N VAL A 194 -12.77 -10.36 -18.66
CA VAL A 194 -13.31 -10.98 -19.89
C VAL A 194 -12.25 -11.13 -20.98
N ALA A 195 -11.46 -10.09 -21.21
CA ALA A 195 -10.41 -10.05 -22.23
C ALA A 195 -9.00 -10.01 -21.62
N LEU A 196 -8.84 -10.48 -20.38
CA LEU A 196 -7.60 -10.30 -19.62
C LEU A 196 -6.34 -10.83 -20.35
N PRO A 197 -6.35 -12.02 -20.99
CA PRO A 197 -5.20 -12.47 -21.76
C PRO A 197 -4.81 -11.49 -22.88
N ASP A 198 -5.79 -11.04 -23.67
CA ASP A 198 -5.56 -10.10 -24.78
C ASP A 198 -5.08 -8.73 -24.30
N ILE A 199 -5.62 -8.26 -23.17
CA ILE A 199 -5.19 -7.03 -22.51
C ILE A 199 -3.73 -7.14 -22.03
N LEU A 200 -3.36 -8.26 -21.40
CA LEU A 200 -1.97 -8.49 -20.96
C LEU A 200 -1.01 -8.54 -22.14
N ASP A 201 -1.40 -9.15 -23.25
CA ASP A 201 -0.58 -9.19 -24.46
C ASP A 201 -0.47 -7.81 -25.10
N ALA A 202 -1.56 -7.04 -25.18
CA ALA A 202 -1.56 -5.68 -25.69
C ALA A 202 -0.68 -4.74 -24.85
N LEU A 203 -0.78 -4.80 -23.52
CA LEU A 203 0.04 -4.01 -22.59
C LEU A 203 1.54 -4.35 -22.65
N ARG A 204 1.92 -5.49 -23.25
CA ARG A 204 3.32 -5.96 -23.35
C ARG A 204 3.90 -5.86 -24.76
N THR A 205 3.25 -5.09 -25.63
CA THR A 205 3.72 -4.87 -27.00
C THR A 205 5.00 -4.04 -27.04
N ASP A 206 5.10 -2.99 -26.22
CA ASP A 206 6.34 -2.22 -26.07
C ASP A 206 7.40 -2.99 -25.26
N LYS A 207 8.57 -3.23 -25.89
CA LYS A 207 9.65 -4.04 -25.31
C LYS A 207 10.37 -3.38 -24.15
N ARG A 208 10.14 -2.09 -23.91
CA ARG A 208 10.66 -1.38 -22.73
C ARG A 208 9.87 -1.72 -21.47
N LEU A 209 8.67 -2.30 -21.59
CA LEU A 209 7.83 -2.61 -20.44
C LEU A 209 8.14 -3.99 -19.85
N TYR A 210 8.17 -4.02 -18.52
CA TYR A 210 8.30 -5.21 -17.70
C TYR A 210 7.05 -5.38 -16.87
N TYR A 211 6.34 -6.49 -17.11
CA TYR A 211 5.28 -6.94 -16.21
C TYR A 211 5.87 -7.22 -14.83
N ASN A 212 5.32 -6.57 -13.81
CA ASN A 212 5.72 -6.80 -12.42
C ASN A 212 4.73 -7.69 -11.69
N TRP A 213 3.43 -7.34 -11.69
CA TRP A 213 2.41 -8.09 -10.95
C TRP A 213 0.98 -7.74 -11.40
N THR A 214 0.02 -8.56 -10.97
CA THR A 214 -1.43 -8.30 -11.09
C THR A 214 -2.03 -8.24 -9.68
N LEU A 215 -2.55 -7.07 -9.31
CA LEU A 215 -3.26 -6.86 -8.05
C LEU A 215 -4.73 -7.25 -8.21
N THR A 216 -5.37 -7.59 -7.09
CA THR A 216 -6.80 -7.90 -7.01
C THR A 216 -7.53 -6.82 -6.22
N THR A 217 -8.52 -6.19 -6.84
CA THR A 217 -9.49 -5.35 -6.14
C THR A 217 -10.77 -6.15 -5.90
N ILE A 218 -11.30 -6.14 -4.69
CA ILE A 218 -12.54 -6.84 -4.31
C ILE A 218 -13.61 -5.80 -3.97
N PHE A 219 -14.82 -6.00 -4.46
CA PHE A 219 -15.96 -5.13 -4.25
C PHE A 219 -17.00 -5.81 -3.34
N PRO A 220 -17.64 -5.08 -2.42
CA PRO A 220 -18.64 -5.63 -1.50
C PRO A 220 -19.94 -5.99 -2.22
N ARG A 221 -20.15 -5.44 -3.41
CA ARG A 221 -21.25 -5.77 -4.32
C ARG A 221 -20.69 -6.32 -5.62
N ARG A 222 -21.55 -7.05 -6.33
CA ARG A 222 -21.21 -7.59 -7.65
C ARG A 222 -20.74 -6.47 -8.56
N SER A 223 -19.54 -6.62 -9.11
CA SER A 223 -18.96 -5.68 -10.07
C SER A 223 -19.51 -5.92 -11.48
N SER A 224 -19.66 -7.19 -11.87
CA SER A 224 -20.15 -7.55 -13.21
C SER A 224 -20.89 -8.88 -13.17
N ASN A 225 -21.95 -9.00 -13.97
CA ASN A 225 -22.72 -10.22 -14.13
C ASN A 225 -22.56 -10.74 -15.56
N LEU A 226 -21.79 -11.80 -15.73
CA LEU A 226 -21.43 -12.38 -17.03
C LEU A 226 -22.17 -13.72 -17.19
N GLY A 227 -23.50 -13.65 -17.21
CA GLY A 227 -24.37 -14.83 -17.18
C GLY A 227 -24.13 -15.81 -18.34
N TRP A 228 -23.71 -15.29 -19.51
CA TRP A 228 -23.41 -16.10 -20.69
C TRP A 228 -22.19 -17.03 -20.54
N ILE A 229 -21.32 -16.76 -19.56
CA ILE A 229 -20.21 -17.65 -19.17
C ILE A 229 -20.35 -18.17 -17.73
N GLY A 230 -21.50 -17.97 -17.09
CA GLY A 230 -21.76 -18.45 -15.72
C GLY A 230 -20.93 -17.77 -14.63
N VAL A 231 -20.48 -16.53 -14.82
CA VAL A 231 -19.61 -15.82 -13.85
C VAL A 231 -20.31 -14.60 -13.24
N SER A 232 -20.30 -14.52 -11.92
CA SER A 232 -20.65 -13.32 -11.15
C SER A 232 -19.38 -12.77 -10.50
N SER A 233 -18.80 -11.71 -11.06
CA SER A 233 -17.53 -11.16 -10.55
C SER A 233 -17.75 -10.17 -9.41
N PHE A 234 -16.95 -10.32 -8.37
CA PHE A 234 -16.81 -9.38 -7.25
C PHE A 234 -15.42 -8.76 -7.22
N ALA A 235 -14.63 -8.92 -8.29
CA ALA A 235 -13.27 -8.42 -8.34
C ALA A 235 -12.96 -7.78 -9.69
N LYS A 236 -11.94 -6.93 -9.70
CA LYS A 236 -11.29 -6.43 -10.91
C LYS A 236 -9.76 -6.55 -10.78
N PRO A 237 -9.05 -7.02 -11.81
CA PRO A 237 -7.60 -7.03 -11.82
C PRO A 237 -7.04 -5.62 -12.03
N VAL A 238 -5.87 -5.35 -11.46
CA VAL A 238 -5.07 -4.15 -11.73
C VAL A 238 -3.67 -4.60 -12.16
N ILE A 239 -3.28 -4.26 -13.38
CA ILE A 239 -2.01 -4.67 -13.96
C ILE A 239 -0.95 -3.63 -13.61
N HIS A 240 0.19 -4.10 -13.09
CA HIS A 240 1.34 -3.26 -12.79
C HIS A 240 2.52 -3.61 -13.71
N LEU A 241 2.96 -2.61 -14.49
CA LEU A 241 4.17 -2.66 -15.30
C LEU A 241 5.14 -1.53 -14.94
N THR A 242 6.41 -1.72 -15.27
CA THR A 242 7.49 -0.73 -15.16
C THR A 242 8.18 -0.56 -16.51
N ALA A 243 8.90 0.54 -16.73
CA ALA A 243 9.58 0.81 -17.99
C ALA A 243 11.11 0.86 -17.83
N GLY A 244 11.86 0.28 -18.76
CA GLY A 244 13.33 0.29 -18.88
C GLY A 244 14.10 -0.47 -17.81
N SER A 245 13.54 -0.63 -16.62
CA SER A 245 14.07 -1.44 -15.54
C SER A 245 12.93 -2.23 -14.89
N ARG A 246 13.25 -3.43 -14.39
CA ARG A 246 12.34 -4.12 -13.45
C ARG A 246 12.11 -3.28 -12.21
N TYR A 247 10.98 -3.54 -11.55
CA TYR A 247 10.56 -2.85 -10.35
C TYR A 247 11.59 -2.90 -9.22
N LYS A 248 11.90 -1.73 -8.68
CA LYS A 248 12.81 -1.47 -7.55
C LYS A 248 12.14 -0.64 -6.47
N GLY A 249 10.85 -0.36 -6.64
CA GLY A 249 10.06 0.33 -5.64
C GLY A 249 9.77 -0.55 -4.42
N GLU A 250 8.91 -0.03 -3.58
CA GLU A 250 8.60 -0.61 -2.29
C GLU A 250 7.67 -1.81 -2.37
N ILE A 251 7.75 -2.67 -1.36
CA ILE A 251 6.80 -3.77 -1.20
C ILE A 251 5.40 -3.20 -0.93
N TYR A 252 4.44 -3.64 -1.73
CA TYR A 252 3.02 -3.33 -1.58
C TYR A 252 2.18 -4.61 -1.44
N SER A 253 1.00 -4.49 -0.84
CA SER A 253 0.00 -5.58 -0.81
C SER A 253 -0.78 -5.57 -2.11
N ASP A 254 -1.00 -6.74 -2.68
CA ASP A 254 -1.70 -6.92 -3.96
C ASP A 254 -3.22 -6.97 -3.81
N LEU A 255 -3.74 -7.07 -2.60
CA LEU A 255 -5.17 -6.98 -2.31
C LEU A 255 -5.60 -5.56 -1.93
N ILE A 256 -6.70 -5.11 -2.54
CA ILE A 256 -7.47 -3.92 -2.15
C ILE A 256 -8.94 -4.32 -2.01
N THR A 257 -9.60 -3.88 -0.94
CA THR A 257 -11.03 -4.08 -0.75
C THR A 257 -11.71 -2.72 -0.85
N ALA A 258 -12.62 -2.57 -1.81
CA ALA A 258 -13.38 -1.35 -2.00
C ALA A 258 -14.40 -1.16 -0.87
N GLU A 259 -14.64 0.10 -0.52
CA GLU A 259 -15.77 0.48 0.31
C GLU A 259 -17.10 0.33 -0.47
N PRO A 260 -18.24 0.22 0.23
CA PRO A 260 -19.55 0.23 -0.42
C PRO A 260 -19.72 1.51 -1.25
N ALA A 261 -20.05 1.36 -2.53
CA ALA A 261 -20.18 2.48 -3.44
C ALA A 261 -21.24 3.50 -2.97
N ASN A 262 -20.88 4.79 -3.02
CA ASN A 262 -21.85 5.89 -2.96
C ASN A 262 -22.76 5.87 -4.19
N LYS A 263 -24.05 6.19 -3.98
CA LYS A 263 -25.08 6.15 -5.03
C LYS A 263 -25.05 7.36 -5.98
N ASN A 264 -24.32 8.42 -5.64
CA ASN A 264 -24.31 9.69 -6.37
C ASN A 264 -23.10 9.77 -7.30
N ARG A 265 -23.10 8.99 -8.38
CA ARG A 265 -22.08 9.09 -9.44
C ARG A 265 -22.63 9.92 -10.59
N GLU A 266 -21.85 10.88 -11.06
CA GLU A 266 -22.21 11.68 -12.23
C GLU A 266 -21.91 10.93 -13.53
N ILE A 267 -20.93 10.02 -13.51
CA ILE A 267 -20.59 9.12 -14.63
C ILE A 267 -20.86 7.67 -14.22
N GLU A 268 -21.62 6.95 -15.05
CA GLU A 268 -22.08 5.58 -14.76
C GLU A 268 -20.92 4.61 -14.49
N TRP A 269 -19.85 4.70 -15.29
CA TRP A 269 -18.68 3.81 -15.20
C TRP A 269 -17.59 4.29 -14.22
N GLU A 270 -17.83 5.36 -13.47
CA GLU A 270 -16.88 5.89 -12.49
C GLU A 270 -16.43 4.81 -11.48
N GLN A 271 -15.13 4.74 -11.25
CA GLN A 271 -14.56 3.82 -10.26
C GLN A 271 -14.61 4.40 -8.85
N PRO A 272 -14.67 3.55 -7.80
CA PRO A 272 -14.59 4.03 -6.43
C PRO A 272 -13.26 4.73 -6.13
N LEU A 273 -13.35 5.94 -5.58
CA LEU A 273 -12.20 6.78 -5.26
C LEU A 273 -11.27 6.13 -4.23
N ASP A 274 -11.81 5.42 -3.25
CA ASP A 274 -11.06 4.73 -2.19
C ASP A 274 -10.08 3.68 -2.75
N VAL A 275 -10.48 2.97 -3.81
CA VAL A 275 -9.62 2.00 -4.50
C VAL A 275 -8.45 2.72 -5.18
N PHE A 276 -8.72 3.84 -5.83
CA PHE A 276 -7.68 4.62 -6.52
C PHE A 276 -6.78 5.38 -5.53
N ASP A 277 -7.31 5.86 -4.40
CA ASP A 277 -6.52 6.42 -3.29
C ASP A 277 -5.49 5.37 -2.83
N GLU A 278 -5.93 4.13 -2.68
CA GLU A 278 -5.07 3.01 -2.28
C GLU A 278 -4.04 2.62 -3.35
N LEU A 279 -4.35 2.72 -4.64
CA LEU A 279 -3.38 2.54 -5.72
C LEU A 279 -2.36 3.68 -5.75
N ALA A 280 -2.81 4.93 -5.73
CA ALA A 280 -1.94 6.10 -5.73
C ALA A 280 -0.96 6.08 -4.55
N LYS A 281 -1.41 5.76 -3.33
CA LYS A 281 -0.54 5.62 -2.14
C LYS A 281 0.55 4.54 -2.29
N ARG A 282 0.26 3.45 -3.00
CA ARG A 282 1.21 2.35 -3.23
C ARG A 282 2.28 2.72 -4.26
N PHE A 283 1.90 3.44 -5.32
CA PHE A 283 2.75 3.64 -6.49
C PHE A 283 3.34 5.06 -6.63
N LEU A 284 2.79 6.07 -5.95
CA LEU A 284 3.48 7.36 -5.76
C LEU A 284 4.47 7.25 -4.61
N GLN A 285 5.71 6.93 -4.98
CA GLN A 285 6.78 6.65 -4.02
C GLN A 285 7.75 7.82 -3.81
N GLN A 286 7.64 8.84 -4.65
CA GLN A 286 8.46 10.05 -4.64
C GLN A 286 7.56 11.28 -4.43
N GLY A 287 8.12 12.34 -3.85
CA GLY A 287 7.47 13.65 -3.85
C GLY A 287 7.61 14.31 -5.22
N ASP A 288 6.87 15.41 -5.42
CA ASP A 288 6.89 16.22 -6.63
C ASP A 288 6.65 15.38 -7.91
N SER A 289 5.82 14.33 -7.78
CA SER A 289 5.54 13.36 -8.84
C SER A 289 4.69 13.96 -9.97
N VAL A 290 4.90 13.45 -11.18
CA VAL A 290 4.04 13.71 -12.35
C VAL A 290 3.15 12.48 -12.60
N VAL A 291 1.85 12.69 -12.62
CA VAL A 291 0.85 11.62 -12.86
C VAL A 291 0.11 11.84 -14.16
N LEU A 292 -0.15 10.76 -14.89
CA LEU A 292 -0.94 10.75 -16.11
C LEU A 292 -2.11 9.77 -16.01
N ASP A 293 -3.29 10.20 -16.42
CA ASP A 293 -4.38 9.33 -16.85
C ASP A 293 -4.80 9.67 -18.29
N PRO A 294 -4.49 8.81 -19.28
CA PRO A 294 -4.78 9.08 -20.67
C PRO A 294 -6.25 8.85 -21.07
N CYS A 295 -7.09 8.34 -20.16
CA CYS A 295 -8.53 8.12 -20.33
C CYS A 295 -9.26 8.48 -19.03
N CYS A 296 -9.16 9.74 -18.60
CA CYS A 296 -9.40 10.13 -17.22
C CYS A 296 -10.86 10.08 -16.77
N GLY A 297 -11.84 10.03 -17.67
CA GLY A 297 -13.26 10.03 -17.32
C GLY A 297 -13.60 11.21 -16.40
N SER A 298 -14.20 10.92 -15.23
CA SER A 298 -14.50 11.93 -14.21
C SER A 298 -13.28 12.36 -13.38
N GLY A 299 -12.07 11.92 -13.69
CA GLY A 299 -10.82 12.34 -13.04
C GLY A 299 -10.48 11.62 -11.74
N THR A 300 -11.09 10.45 -11.46
CA THR A 300 -10.91 9.72 -10.19
C THR A 300 -9.45 9.38 -9.88
N SER A 301 -8.68 8.94 -10.88
CA SER A 301 -7.25 8.63 -10.75
C SER A 301 -6.39 9.86 -10.42
N LEU A 302 -6.68 10.99 -11.07
CA LEU A 302 -5.99 12.26 -10.89
C LEU A 302 -6.28 12.83 -9.50
N LEU A 303 -7.56 12.84 -9.11
CA LEU A 303 -7.99 13.26 -7.77
C LEU A 303 -7.35 12.41 -6.68
N ALA A 304 -7.38 11.07 -6.82
CA ALA A 304 -6.72 10.16 -5.89
C ALA A 304 -5.22 10.45 -5.75
N SER A 305 -4.57 10.77 -6.86
CA SER A 305 -3.15 11.12 -6.90
C SER A 305 -2.87 12.44 -6.19
N LEU A 306 -3.68 13.47 -6.41
CA LEU A 306 -3.58 14.75 -5.70
C LEU A 306 -3.79 14.59 -4.19
N ARG A 307 -4.74 13.76 -3.77
CA ARG A 307 -5.05 13.47 -2.35
C ARG A 307 -3.89 12.84 -1.58
N THR A 308 -2.92 12.24 -2.26
CA THR A 308 -1.68 11.79 -1.62
C THR A 308 -0.81 12.95 -1.12
N GLY A 309 -1.02 14.14 -1.67
CA GLY A 309 -0.18 15.31 -1.47
C GLY A 309 1.21 15.19 -2.06
N SER A 310 1.50 14.19 -2.91
CA SER A 310 2.85 13.89 -3.42
C SER A 310 3.07 14.34 -4.88
N CYS A 311 2.08 14.97 -5.51
CA CYS A 311 2.13 15.36 -6.93
C CYS A 311 2.59 16.81 -7.09
N ALA A 312 3.47 17.06 -8.06
CA ALA A 312 3.74 18.40 -8.60
C ALA A 312 2.88 18.70 -9.83
N LYS A 313 2.46 17.66 -10.57
CA LYS A 313 1.63 17.80 -11.76
C LYS A 313 0.73 16.59 -11.97
N VAL A 314 -0.50 16.85 -12.39
CA VAL A 314 -1.42 15.82 -12.91
C VAL A 314 -1.83 16.16 -14.33
N ILE A 315 -1.83 15.14 -15.20
CA ILE A 315 -2.15 15.25 -16.62
C ILE A 315 -3.31 14.30 -16.90
N GLY A 316 -4.39 14.82 -17.48
CA GLY A 316 -5.59 14.06 -17.82
C GLY A 316 -5.97 14.22 -19.27
N THR A 317 -6.34 13.14 -19.94
CA THR A 317 -6.98 13.23 -21.25
C THR A 317 -8.20 12.34 -21.36
N ASP A 318 -9.19 12.79 -22.13
CA ASP A 318 -10.38 12.00 -22.45
C ASP A 318 -10.97 12.46 -23.79
N ILE A 319 -11.59 11.55 -24.53
CA ILE A 319 -12.25 11.87 -25.80
C ILE A 319 -13.53 12.67 -25.59
N SER A 320 -14.21 12.46 -24.45
CA SER A 320 -15.47 13.10 -24.10
C SER A 320 -15.26 14.47 -23.47
N ASN A 321 -15.72 15.52 -24.14
CA ASN A 321 -15.67 16.87 -23.60
C ASN A 321 -16.44 17.02 -22.26
N ASP A 322 -17.47 16.22 -22.02
CA ASP A 322 -18.20 16.27 -20.75
C ASP A 322 -17.39 15.64 -19.61
N CYS A 323 -16.65 14.55 -19.88
CA CYS A 323 -15.66 14.01 -18.94
C CYS A 323 -14.58 15.05 -18.59
N ILE A 324 -14.09 15.80 -19.59
CA ILE A 324 -13.13 16.89 -19.38
C ILE A 324 -13.70 17.99 -18.47
N LYS A 325 -14.96 18.39 -18.66
CA LYS A 325 -15.60 19.40 -17.77
C LYS A 325 -15.75 18.89 -16.35
N ILE A 326 -16.23 17.65 -16.19
CA ILE A 326 -16.46 17.03 -14.88
C ILE A 326 -15.14 16.88 -14.11
N SER A 327 -14.12 16.32 -14.76
CA SER A 327 -12.80 16.13 -14.14
C SER A 327 -12.15 17.44 -13.73
N LYS A 328 -12.18 18.48 -14.59
CA LYS A 328 -11.69 19.81 -14.24
C LYS A 328 -12.41 20.40 -13.05
N ARG A 329 -13.74 20.31 -13.01
CA ARG A 329 -14.56 20.82 -11.90
C ARG A 329 -14.20 20.12 -10.60
N ARG A 330 -14.24 18.78 -10.56
CA ARG A 330 -13.90 17.99 -9.35
C ARG A 330 -12.49 18.29 -8.81
N ILE A 331 -11.52 18.44 -9.72
CA ILE A 331 -10.15 18.75 -9.32
C ILE A 331 -10.03 20.20 -8.81
N ALA A 332 -10.74 21.15 -9.42
CA ALA A 332 -10.81 22.52 -8.91
C ALA A 332 -11.46 22.57 -7.53
N ASP A 333 -12.61 21.91 -7.34
CA ASP A 333 -13.32 21.83 -6.06
C ASP A 333 -12.41 21.28 -4.95
N TYR A 334 -11.65 20.21 -5.24
CA TYR A 334 -10.64 19.67 -4.33
C TYR A 334 -9.54 20.68 -3.96
N LEU A 335 -8.96 21.35 -4.97
CA LEU A 335 -7.86 22.29 -4.77
C LEU A 335 -8.29 23.58 -4.04
N ASP A 336 -9.54 24.00 -4.24
CA ASP A 336 -10.16 25.14 -3.58
C ASP A 336 -10.69 24.80 -2.17
N GLY A 337 -10.58 23.54 -1.75
CA GLY A 337 -11.04 23.05 -0.44
C GLY A 337 -12.56 22.97 -0.30
N GLN A 338 -13.27 22.83 -1.43
CA GLN A 338 -14.73 22.70 -1.50
C GLN A 338 -15.19 21.24 -1.67
N ASP A 339 -14.27 20.27 -1.67
CA ASP A 339 -14.61 18.85 -1.58
C ASP A 339 -15.20 18.54 -0.19
N GLU A 340 -16.51 18.24 -0.13
CA GLU A 340 -17.20 17.68 1.06
C GLU A 340 -16.82 16.23 1.34
#